data_AF-H0T010-F1
#
_entry.id   AF-H0T010-F1
#
_cell.length_a   1.000
_cell.length_b   1.000
_cell.length_c   1.000
_cell.angle_alpha   90.00
_cell.angle_beta   90.00
_cell.angle_gamma   90.00
#
_symmetry.space_group_name_H-M   'P 1'
#
loop_
_entity.id
_entity.type
_entity.pdbx_description
1 polymer ?
#
loop_
_entity_poly.entity_id
_entity_poly.type
_entity_poly.pdbx_seq_one_letter_code
_entity_poly.pdbx_strand_id
1 'polypeptide(L)'
;MLTAAVMVFVCGELARSTSIAEPVASPKGPNSREALARVGACVETTITKIADRFDEPLSPTPFKRGEKRDKDGEPLMDSGSYVQYQNGAEQIDAAWNAGVAHAKLGDPVRLCTVWKPKKCPPGDDRGRIYNATNLRTKETWQMSESWHSCGGA
;
A
#
# COMPACT_ATOMS: atom_id res chain seq x y z
N MET A 1 -15.61 82.66 -9.32
CA MET A 1 -16.81 81.83 -9.08
C MET A 1 -16.69 80.62 -10.02
N LEU A 2 -15.85 79.62 -9.73
CA LEU A 2 -16.08 78.45 -8.86
C LEU A 2 -17.47 77.82 -9.01
N THR A 3 -17.57 76.73 -9.77
CA THR A 3 -18.15 75.47 -9.28
C THR A 3 -17.65 74.31 -10.14
N ALA A 4 -16.86 73.43 -9.54
CA ALA A 4 -16.44 72.15 -10.09
C ALA A 4 -17.48 71.09 -9.72
N ALA A 5 -17.96 70.31 -10.69
CA ALA A 5 -18.82 69.16 -10.44
C ALA A 5 -17.95 67.89 -10.40
N VAL A 6 -17.87 67.31 -9.21
CA VAL A 6 -17.21 66.03 -8.91
C VAL A 6 -18.10 64.90 -9.41
N MET A 7 -17.64 64.11 -10.39
CA MET A 7 -18.21 62.79 -10.65
C MET A 7 -17.40 61.73 -9.92
N VAL A 8 -18.10 61.02 -9.05
CA VAL A 8 -17.63 59.93 -8.19
C VAL A 8 -17.29 58.71 -9.06
N PHE A 9 -16.04 58.26 -8.99
CA PHE A 9 -15.63 56.94 -9.47
C PHE A 9 -16.22 55.87 -8.55
N VAL A 10 -17.17 55.08 -9.06
CA VAL A 10 -17.61 53.84 -8.39
C VAL A 10 -16.55 52.79 -8.66
N CYS A 11 -15.70 52.52 -7.68
CA CYS A 11 -14.74 51.44 -7.69
C CYS A 11 -15.51 50.13 -7.48
N GLY A 12 -15.73 49.36 -8.56
CA GLY A 12 -16.25 48.00 -8.46
C GLY A 12 -15.15 47.08 -7.92
N GLU A 13 -15.32 46.58 -6.71
CA GLU A 13 -14.46 45.54 -6.13
C GLU A 13 -14.58 44.26 -6.97
N LEU A 14 -13.55 43.97 -7.76
CA LEU A 14 -13.32 42.64 -8.32
C LEU A 14 -13.03 41.69 -7.15
N ALA A 15 -14.08 41.02 -6.68
CA ALA A 15 -13.98 39.92 -5.75
C ALA A 15 -13.01 38.86 -6.33
N ARG A 16 -11.82 38.80 -5.75
CA ARG A 16 -10.79 37.83 -6.06
C ARG A 16 -11.28 36.49 -5.51
N SER A 17 -11.89 35.69 -6.37
CA SER A 17 -12.36 34.34 -6.04
C SER A 17 -11.16 33.46 -5.74
N THR A 18 -10.74 33.42 -4.48
CA THR A 18 -9.79 32.44 -3.98
C THR A 18 -10.52 31.11 -3.86
N SER A 19 -10.52 30.35 -4.96
CA SER A 19 -10.86 28.92 -4.94
C SER A 19 -9.77 28.20 -4.15
N ILE A 20 -9.93 28.13 -2.84
CA ILE A 20 -9.26 27.12 -2.04
C ILE A 20 -9.91 25.81 -2.46
N ALA A 21 -9.23 25.05 -3.31
CA ALA A 21 -9.61 23.67 -3.57
C ALA A 21 -9.58 22.95 -2.23
N GLU A 22 -10.77 22.61 -1.71
CA GLU A 22 -10.89 21.63 -0.65
C GLU A 22 -10.15 20.36 -1.10
N PRO A 23 -9.43 19.66 -0.21
CA PRO A 23 -8.88 18.37 -0.54
C PRO A 23 -10.07 17.46 -0.86
N VAL A 24 -10.30 17.22 -2.15
CA VAL A 24 -11.24 16.20 -2.61
C VAL A 24 -10.72 14.91 -2.04
N ALA A 25 -11.36 14.43 -0.97
CA ALA A 25 -11.09 13.13 -0.42
C ALA A 25 -11.23 12.13 -1.57
N SER A 26 -10.11 11.51 -1.98
CA SER A 26 -10.14 10.44 -2.97
C SER A 26 -11.23 9.46 -2.55
N PRO A 27 -12.17 9.10 -3.45
CA PRO A 27 -13.22 8.17 -3.10
C PRO A 27 -12.56 6.92 -2.54
N LYS A 28 -12.77 6.64 -1.25
CA LYS A 28 -12.29 5.41 -0.63
C LYS A 28 -12.98 4.28 -1.35
N GLY A 29 -12.27 3.62 -2.25
CA GLY A 29 -12.72 2.37 -2.85
C GLY A 29 -13.04 1.34 -1.76
N PRO A 30 -13.73 0.24 -2.12
CA PRO A 30 -14.04 -0.82 -1.15
C PRO A 30 -12.75 -1.28 -0.47
N ASN A 31 -12.82 -1.52 0.85
CA ASN A 31 -11.68 -2.04 1.59
C ASN A 31 -11.25 -3.39 1.02
N SER A 32 -9.99 -3.73 1.23
CA SER A 32 -9.37 -4.94 0.70
C SER A 32 -10.16 -6.22 1.00
N ARG A 33 -10.69 -6.38 2.22
CA ARG A 33 -11.37 -7.61 2.65
C ARG A 33 -12.60 -7.95 1.82
N GLU A 34 -13.39 -6.94 1.45
CA GLU A 34 -14.57 -7.12 0.61
C GLU A 34 -14.18 -7.33 -0.85
N ALA A 35 -13.32 -6.46 -1.39
CA ALA A 35 -12.89 -6.52 -2.79
C ALA A 35 -12.14 -7.82 -3.13
N LEU A 36 -11.45 -8.41 -2.16
CA LEU A 36 -10.64 -9.63 -2.27
C LEU A 36 -11.29 -10.82 -1.53
N ALA A 37 -12.61 -10.80 -1.33
CA ALA A 37 -13.30 -11.83 -0.56
C ALA A 37 -13.32 -13.22 -1.23
N ARG A 38 -13.21 -13.30 -2.56
CA ARG A 38 -13.35 -14.55 -3.34
C ARG A 38 -12.07 -14.87 -4.10
N VAL A 39 -11.74 -16.16 -4.24
CA VAL A 39 -10.67 -16.59 -5.14
C VAL A 39 -10.99 -16.13 -6.57
N GLY A 40 -10.00 -15.56 -7.25
CA GLY A 40 -10.12 -14.93 -8.57
C GLY A 40 -10.54 -13.46 -8.54
N ALA A 41 -10.98 -12.92 -7.39
CA ALA A 41 -11.28 -11.50 -7.28
C ALA A 41 -9.99 -10.68 -7.32
N CYS A 42 -10.01 -9.58 -8.08
CA CYS A 42 -8.88 -8.69 -8.27
C CYS A 42 -9.29 -7.24 -8.04
N VAL A 43 -8.35 -6.45 -7.52
CA VAL A 43 -8.50 -5.00 -7.34
C VAL A 43 -7.19 -4.31 -7.72
N GLU A 44 -7.30 -3.08 -8.25
CA GLU A 44 -6.15 -2.21 -8.42
C GLU A 44 -6.02 -1.29 -7.20
N THR A 45 -4.81 -1.14 -6.71
CA THR A 45 -4.46 -0.38 -5.51
C THR A 45 -3.07 0.21 -5.69
N THR A 46 -2.57 0.95 -4.71
CA THR A 46 -1.20 1.51 -4.72
C THR A 46 -0.44 1.07 -3.49
N ILE A 47 0.88 0.94 -3.61
CA ILE A 47 1.75 0.62 -2.48
C ILE A 47 1.89 1.83 -1.56
N THR A 48 1.64 1.64 -0.27
CA THR A 48 1.79 2.68 0.77
C THR A 48 2.95 2.41 1.72
N LYS A 49 3.45 1.17 1.78
CA LYS A 49 4.59 0.79 2.62
C LYS A 49 5.35 -0.39 2.03
N ILE A 50 6.68 -0.35 2.17
CA ILE A 50 7.60 -1.46 1.85
C ILE A 50 8.57 -1.57 3.02
N ALA A 51 8.70 -2.77 3.59
CA ALA A 51 9.61 -3.07 4.70
C ALA A 51 9.99 -4.56 4.66
N ASP A 52 10.88 -4.97 5.57
CA ASP A 52 10.97 -6.38 5.96
C ASP A 52 9.83 -6.75 6.93
N ARG A 53 9.76 -8.02 7.34
CA ARG A 53 8.66 -8.51 8.20
C ARG A 53 8.67 -7.95 9.62
N PHE A 54 9.74 -7.25 10.02
CA PHE A 54 9.94 -6.63 11.32
C PHE A 54 9.75 -5.12 11.30
N ASP A 55 9.27 -4.58 10.17
CA ASP A 55 9.09 -3.15 9.95
C ASP A 55 10.39 -2.35 9.82
N GLU A 56 11.49 -3.01 9.48
CA GLU A 56 12.76 -2.36 9.12
C GLU A 56 12.86 -2.17 7.60
N PRO A 57 13.73 -1.28 7.11
CA PRO A 57 13.91 -1.07 5.67
C PRO A 57 14.26 -2.38 4.94
N LEU A 58 13.49 -2.71 3.89
CA LEU A 58 13.75 -3.89 3.08
C LEU A 58 15.10 -3.75 2.36
N SER A 59 15.95 -4.78 2.47
CA SER A 59 17.23 -4.82 1.76
C SER A 59 17.02 -4.78 0.24
N PRO A 60 17.79 -3.98 -0.53
CA PRO A 60 17.69 -3.94 -1.99
C PRO A 60 18.23 -5.22 -2.66
N THR A 61 18.99 -6.03 -1.92
CA THR A 61 19.57 -7.29 -2.41
C THR A 61 19.12 -8.46 -1.55
N PRO A 62 19.02 -9.67 -2.13
CA PRO A 62 18.63 -10.86 -1.38
C PRO A 62 19.61 -11.15 -0.26
N PHE A 63 19.10 -11.70 0.84
CA PHE A 63 19.91 -12.17 1.95
C PHE A 63 20.77 -13.37 1.54
N LYS A 64 22.08 -13.33 1.81
CA LYS A 64 22.96 -14.49 1.62
C LYS A 64 23.20 -15.17 2.97
N ARG A 65 22.77 -16.42 3.09
CA ARG A 65 22.98 -17.22 4.31
C ARG A 65 24.47 -17.26 4.68
N GLY A 66 24.79 -16.88 5.93
CA GLY A 66 26.15 -16.87 6.46
C GLY A 66 26.96 -15.61 6.13
N GLU A 67 26.43 -14.67 5.35
CA GLU A 67 27.08 -13.37 5.10
C GLU A 67 27.12 -12.50 6.35
N LYS A 68 26.09 -12.58 7.18
CA LYS A 68 26.02 -11.88 8.47
C LYS A 68 25.80 -12.88 9.61
N ARG A 69 26.33 -12.55 10.78
CA ARG A 69 26.19 -13.33 12.02
C ARG A 69 25.64 -12.45 13.14
N ASP A 70 24.92 -13.07 14.07
CA ASP A 70 24.49 -12.39 15.29
C ASP A 70 25.65 -12.31 16.31
N LYS A 71 25.35 -11.76 17.50
CA LYS A 71 26.32 -11.60 18.60
C LYS A 71 26.87 -12.92 19.15
N ASP A 72 26.13 -14.02 18.95
CA ASP A 72 26.49 -15.36 19.43
C ASP A 72 27.22 -16.14 18.32
N GLY A 73 27.41 -15.53 17.15
CA GLY A 73 28.13 -16.10 16.01
C GLY A 73 27.26 -16.94 15.09
N GLU A 74 25.95 -17.00 15.31
CA GLU A 74 25.04 -17.78 14.46
C GLU A 74 24.73 -17.04 13.16
N PRO A 75 24.55 -17.75 12.02
CA PRO A 75 24.13 -17.10 10.77
C PRO A 75 22.82 -16.37 10.98
N LEU A 76 22.78 -15.08 10.65
CA LEU A 76 21.53 -14.35 10.59
C LEU A 76 20.63 -14.98 9.52
N MET A 77 19.32 -14.89 9.73
CA MET A 77 18.31 -15.35 8.78
C MET A 77 17.75 -14.15 8.00
N ASP A 78 17.09 -14.47 6.89
CA ASP A 78 16.36 -13.47 6.11
C ASP A 78 15.24 -12.84 6.97
N SER A 79 15.17 -11.50 6.93
CA SER A 79 14.09 -10.74 7.57
C SER A 79 12.81 -10.74 6.74
N GLY A 80 12.82 -11.31 5.54
CA GLY A 80 11.62 -11.47 4.73
C GLY A 80 11.19 -10.19 4.03
N SER A 81 9.91 -10.13 3.66
CA SER A 81 9.34 -9.01 2.93
C SER A 81 7.95 -8.67 3.41
N TYR A 82 7.64 -7.37 3.41
CA TYR A 82 6.37 -6.82 3.82
C TYR A 82 5.96 -5.67 2.90
N VAL A 83 4.69 -5.64 2.52
CA VAL A 83 4.10 -4.57 1.70
C VAL A 83 2.69 -4.26 2.18
N GLN A 84 2.37 -2.97 2.30
CA GLN A 84 1.00 -2.49 2.51
C GLN A 84 0.48 -1.73 1.31
N TYR A 85 -0.85 -1.78 1.13
CA TYR A 85 -1.55 -1.15 0.04
C TYR A 85 -2.59 -0.13 0.54
N GLN A 86 -2.93 0.83 -0.32
CA GLN A 86 -3.84 1.93 0.02
C GLN A 86 -5.26 1.49 0.40
N ASN A 87 -5.73 0.36 -0.14
CA ASN A 87 -7.02 -0.24 0.23
C ASN A 87 -6.99 -1.04 1.55
N GLY A 88 -5.88 -0.99 2.29
CA GLY A 88 -5.68 -1.70 3.55
C GLY A 88 -5.34 -3.18 3.40
N ALA A 89 -5.09 -3.68 2.18
CA ALA A 89 -4.48 -4.99 2.01
C ALA A 89 -3.01 -4.93 2.46
N GLU A 90 -2.48 -6.07 2.87
CA GLU A 90 -1.06 -6.25 3.10
C GLU A 90 -0.61 -7.61 2.58
N GLN A 91 0.70 -7.79 2.43
CA GLN A 91 1.32 -9.09 2.22
C GLN A 91 2.61 -9.20 3.01
N ILE A 92 2.87 -10.39 3.56
CA ILE A 92 4.05 -10.73 4.35
C ILE A 92 4.60 -12.10 3.96
N ASP A 93 5.93 -12.22 3.97
CA ASP A 93 6.66 -13.46 3.72
C ASP A 93 7.93 -13.49 4.58
N ALA A 94 8.37 -14.70 4.96
CA ALA A 94 9.64 -14.92 5.64
C ALA A 94 10.84 -14.81 4.68
N ALA A 95 10.62 -14.95 3.37
CA ALA A 95 11.66 -14.81 2.34
C ALA A 95 11.69 -13.39 1.75
N TRP A 96 12.90 -12.94 1.36
CA TRP A 96 13.07 -11.75 0.56
C TRP A 96 12.42 -11.91 -0.82
N ASN A 97 11.68 -10.88 -1.26
CA ASN A 97 10.98 -10.88 -2.53
C ASN A 97 11.52 -9.79 -3.48
N ALA A 98 12.04 -10.21 -4.64
CA ALA A 98 12.60 -9.29 -5.64
C ALA A 98 11.58 -8.26 -6.15
N GLY A 99 10.36 -8.71 -6.45
CA GLY A 99 9.31 -7.82 -6.97
C GLY A 99 8.92 -6.73 -5.96
N VAL A 100 8.94 -7.06 -4.67
CA VAL A 100 8.75 -6.08 -3.59
C VAL A 100 9.96 -5.15 -3.46
N ALA A 101 11.18 -5.69 -3.51
CA ALA A 101 12.42 -4.91 -3.41
C ALA A 101 12.63 -3.91 -4.57
N HIS A 102 12.11 -4.20 -5.76
CA HIS A 102 12.14 -3.31 -6.93
C HIS A 102 10.93 -2.36 -7.01
N ALA A 103 9.92 -2.58 -6.17
CA ALA A 103 8.75 -1.72 -6.09
C ALA A 103 9.06 -0.40 -5.38
N LYS A 104 8.16 0.57 -5.54
CA LYS A 104 8.25 1.90 -4.93
C LYS A 104 6.91 2.28 -4.33
N LEU A 105 6.96 3.17 -3.33
CA LEU A 105 5.75 3.81 -2.81
C LEU A 105 5.00 4.52 -3.95
N GLY A 106 3.68 4.35 -3.96
CA GLY A 106 2.80 4.87 -5.01
C GLY A 106 2.71 3.99 -6.27
N ASP A 107 3.47 2.90 -6.38
CA ASP A 107 3.36 2.02 -7.54
C ASP A 107 1.93 1.43 -7.64
N PRO A 108 1.31 1.49 -8.83
CA PRO A 108 0.04 0.84 -9.07
C PRO A 108 0.23 -0.68 -9.07
N VAL A 109 -0.61 -1.40 -8.34
CA VAL A 109 -0.56 -2.86 -8.21
C VAL A 109 -1.94 -3.44 -8.48
N ARG A 110 -1.98 -4.48 -9.31
CA ARG A 110 -3.14 -5.37 -9.39
C ARG A 110 -2.95 -6.50 -8.39
N LEU A 111 -3.85 -6.59 -7.43
CA LEU A 111 -3.84 -7.60 -6.38
C LEU A 111 -5.00 -8.56 -6.59
N CYS A 112 -4.74 -9.86 -6.63
CA CYS A 112 -5.75 -10.90 -6.87
C CYS A 112 -5.69 -11.98 -5.80
N THR A 113 -6.84 -12.41 -5.28
CA THR A 113 -6.91 -13.56 -4.36
C THR A 113 -6.74 -14.85 -5.13
N VAL A 114 -5.69 -15.59 -4.84
CA VAL A 114 -5.41 -16.88 -5.49
C VAL A 114 -5.74 -18.07 -4.59
N TRP A 115 -5.75 -17.87 -3.27
CA TRP A 115 -6.10 -18.90 -2.31
C TRP A 115 -6.73 -18.34 -1.05
N LYS A 116 -7.60 -19.14 -0.43
CA LYS A 116 -8.19 -18.88 0.89
C LYS A 116 -8.13 -20.12 1.77
N PRO A 117 -7.89 -19.96 3.08
CA PRO A 117 -7.96 -21.07 4.01
C PRO A 117 -9.39 -21.58 4.15
N LYS A 118 -9.51 -22.87 4.45
CA LYS A 118 -10.78 -23.57 4.65
C LYS A 118 -11.00 -23.80 6.15
N LYS A 119 -12.26 -23.96 6.56
CA LYS A 119 -12.65 -24.25 7.95
C LYS A 119 -12.19 -23.19 8.97
N CYS A 120 -12.19 -21.92 8.56
CA CYS A 120 -11.90 -20.83 9.47
C CYS A 120 -13.05 -20.62 10.48
N PRO A 121 -12.74 -20.20 11.72
CA PRO A 121 -13.75 -19.72 12.66
C PRO A 121 -14.58 -18.57 12.07
N PRO A 122 -15.86 -18.41 12.46
CA PRO A 122 -16.68 -17.28 12.02
C PRO A 122 -16.00 -15.94 12.32
N GLY A 123 -15.81 -15.11 11.29
CA GLY A 123 -15.18 -13.79 11.41
C GLY A 123 -13.64 -13.76 11.32
N ASP A 124 -12.97 -14.92 11.30
CA ASP A 124 -11.53 -14.99 11.03
C ASP A 124 -11.29 -15.43 9.58
N ASP A 125 -10.83 -14.51 8.73
CA ASP A 125 -10.60 -14.76 7.31
C ASP A 125 -9.12 -14.57 6.91
N ARG A 126 -8.24 -14.48 7.90
CA ARG A 126 -6.79 -14.27 7.74
C ARG A 126 -6.13 -15.43 7.00
N GLY A 127 -5.00 -15.13 6.36
CA GLY A 127 -4.16 -16.12 5.71
C GLY A 127 -4.51 -16.36 4.25
N ARG A 128 -5.22 -15.42 3.60
CA ARG A 128 -5.38 -15.47 2.15
C ARG A 128 -4.00 -15.38 1.48
N ILE A 129 -3.86 -15.97 0.30
CA ILE A 129 -2.68 -15.70 -0.55
C ILE A 129 -3.14 -14.78 -1.66
N TYR A 130 -2.41 -13.68 -1.81
CA TYR A 130 -2.58 -12.76 -2.93
C TYR A 130 -1.47 -12.95 -3.95
N ASN A 131 -1.83 -12.85 -5.23
CA ASN A 131 -0.89 -12.59 -6.31
C ASN A 131 -0.95 -11.10 -6.64
N ALA A 132 0.18 -10.42 -6.47
CA ALA A 132 0.35 -9.03 -6.86
C ALA A 132 1.06 -8.93 -8.20
N THR A 133 0.71 -7.92 -8.98
CA THR A 133 1.43 -7.51 -10.18
C THR A 133 1.67 -6.02 -10.11
N ASN A 134 2.92 -5.61 -10.01
CA ASN A 134 3.29 -4.20 -10.11
C ASN A 134 3.09 -3.75 -11.55
N LEU A 135 2.17 -2.81 -11.77
CA LEU A 135 1.80 -2.38 -13.12
C LEU A 135 2.87 -1.45 -13.75
N ARG A 136 3.81 -0.93 -12.95
CA ARG A 136 5.01 -0.21 -13.44
C ARG A 136 6.11 -1.18 -13.87
N THR A 137 6.56 -2.08 -13.01
CA THR A 137 7.69 -2.99 -13.31
C THR A 137 7.29 -4.25 -14.06
N LYS A 138 5.99 -4.59 -14.06
CA LYS A 138 5.41 -5.86 -14.54
C LYS A 138 5.84 -7.10 -13.75
N GLU A 139 6.59 -6.91 -12.66
CA GLU A 139 6.96 -8.01 -11.78
C GLU A 139 5.78 -8.46 -10.93
N THR A 140 5.83 -9.73 -10.52
CA THR A 140 4.75 -10.38 -9.77
C THR A 140 5.30 -11.08 -8.54
N TRP A 141 4.49 -11.12 -7.48
CA TRP A 141 4.78 -11.91 -6.29
C TRP A 141 3.52 -12.53 -5.71
N GLN A 142 3.69 -13.70 -5.10
CA GLN A 142 2.66 -14.38 -4.34
C GLN A 142 3.11 -14.49 -2.89
N MET A 143 2.36 -13.88 -1.99
CA MET A 143 2.67 -13.81 -0.56
C MET A 143 1.37 -13.84 0.25
N SER A 144 1.48 -14.26 1.52
CA SER A 144 0.34 -14.34 2.43
C SER A 144 -0.13 -12.94 2.84
N GLU A 145 -1.43 -12.74 2.99
CA GLU A 145 -2.02 -11.51 3.53
C GLU A 145 -1.78 -11.35 5.03
N SER A 146 -1.45 -12.42 5.73
CA SER A 146 -1.17 -12.38 7.16
C SER A 146 -0.05 -13.35 7.51
N TRP A 147 0.69 -13.05 8.58
CA TRP A 147 1.73 -13.95 9.08
C TRP A 147 1.14 -15.29 9.54
N HIS A 148 -0.10 -15.25 10.04
CA HIS A 148 -0.81 -16.42 10.52
C HIS A 148 -2.05 -16.70 9.67
N SER A 149 -2.33 -17.99 9.47
CA SER A 149 -3.63 -18.42 8.90
C SER A 149 -4.74 -18.31 9.95
N CYS A 150 -5.98 -18.28 9.49
CA CYS A 150 -7.16 -18.33 10.36
C CYS A 150 -7.13 -19.53 11.32
N GLY A 151 -7.74 -19.36 12.51
CA GLY A 151 -7.88 -20.45 13.50
C GLY A 151 -6.74 -20.59 14.51
N GLY A 152 -5.76 -19.68 14.51
CA GLY A 152 -4.70 -19.65 15.52
C GLY A 152 -3.61 -18.62 15.23
N ALA A 153 -2.53 -18.69 16.01
CA ALA A 153 -1.23 -18.07 15.77
C ALA A 153 -0.16 -19.16 15.82
#